data_AF-A0AAX6I829-F1
#
_entry.id   AF-A0AAX6I829-F1
#
_cell.length_a   1.000
_cell.length_b   1.000
_cell.length_c   1.000
_cell.angle_alpha   90.00
_cell.angle_beta   90.00
_cell.angle_gamma   90.00
#
_symmetry.space_group_name_H-M   'P 1'
#
loop_
_entity.id
_entity.type
_entity.pdbx_description
1 polymer ?
#
loop_
_entity_poly.entity_id
_entity_poly.type
_entity_poly.pdbx_seq_one_letter_code
_entity_poly.pdbx_strand_id
1 'polypeptide(L)'
;MSTCVDNWIVQFARMFQNHVGFSSDSCLDLHDLGMKLYSEAMEDVVTSEEAQEIFDSAEENFQQMAALALFNWGNVHMSRARKRLFLSEDASKESVLYQVKSGYEWAKGEYVKAGKKYEEALKIKPDFYEGLLALGQQKFEQAKLSWYYAIGSEVDLDTWPSTEVLELFNSAEESMERGTEMWEEMEAQRLQNLSKPNKDKDLLEKMGLDGFFKDISTEEAAEHASNMRSQTNLLWGTMLYERSIVEFKLGFPTYEECLMESVEKFKLAGATPTDLAVMIKNHCANETAPQGLNFKIDEIVQAWNEMYDAKRWMSGVPSFRLEPLFRRKNS
;
A
#
# COMPACT_ATOMS: atom_id res chain seq x y z
N MET A 1 13.30 -3.33 40.36
CA MET A 1 14.31 -2.94 39.36
C MET A 1 13.55 -2.56 38.10
N SER A 2 13.60 -1.28 37.72
CA SER A 2 12.95 -0.79 36.49
C SER A 2 13.75 -1.29 35.29
N THR A 3 13.14 -2.11 34.44
CA THR A 3 13.68 -2.48 33.13
C THR A 3 13.65 -1.25 32.24
N CYS A 4 14.73 -0.47 32.27
CA CYS A 4 14.99 0.58 31.30
C CYS A 4 15.22 -0.09 29.96
N VAL A 5 14.16 -0.29 29.17
CA VAL A 5 14.31 -0.62 27.76
C VAL A 5 15.09 0.54 27.16
N ASP A 6 16.29 0.28 26.68
CA ASP A 6 17.14 1.32 26.09
C ASP A 6 16.37 2.03 24.98
N ASN A 7 16.38 3.37 25.00
CA ASN A 7 15.63 4.22 24.08
C ASN A 7 15.95 3.89 22.60
N TRP A 8 17.15 3.39 22.31
CA TRP A 8 17.54 2.96 20.97
C TRP A 8 16.78 1.70 20.49
N ILE A 9 16.42 0.78 21.38
CA ILE A 9 15.65 -0.44 21.04
C ILE A 9 14.23 -0.05 20.63
N VAL A 10 13.63 0.90 21.37
CA VAL A 10 12.30 1.43 21.05
C VAL A 10 12.33 2.21 19.74
N GLN A 11 13.35 3.04 19.52
CA GLN A 11 13.53 3.76 18.26
C GLN A 11 13.76 2.81 17.08
N PHE A 12 14.61 1.79 17.25
CA PHE A 12 14.85 0.76 16.24
C PHE A 12 13.58 -0.03 15.93
N ALA A 13 12.83 -0.46 16.96
CA ALA A 13 11.56 -1.17 16.77
C ALA A 13 10.54 -0.30 16.02
N ARG A 14 10.44 0.99 16.35
CA ARG A 14 9.57 1.94 15.65
C ARG A 14 10.02 2.17 14.21
N MET A 15 11.32 2.31 13.97
CA MET A 15 11.88 2.41 12.60
C MET A 15 11.61 1.13 11.79
N PHE A 16 11.77 -0.04 12.41
CA PHE A 16 11.51 -1.32 11.78
C PHE A 16 10.01 -1.51 11.47
N GLN A 17 9.12 -1.20 12.41
CA GLN A 17 7.67 -1.19 12.21
C GLN A 17 7.26 -0.27 11.06
N ASN A 18 7.80 0.95 11.03
CA ASN A 18 7.63 1.89 9.92
C ASN A 18 8.24 1.37 8.61
N HIS A 19 9.29 0.56 8.66
CA HIS A 19 9.90 -0.02 7.46
C HIS A 19 9.05 -1.16 6.89
N VAL A 20 8.45 -1.99 7.74
CA VAL A 20 7.70 -3.18 7.31
C VAL A 20 6.19 -2.95 7.16
N GLY A 21 5.67 -1.77 7.51
CA GLY A 21 4.24 -1.47 7.41
C GLY A 21 3.40 -2.16 8.47
N PHE A 22 3.95 -2.33 9.67
CA PHE A 22 3.28 -3.00 10.78
C PHE A 22 3.04 -2.01 11.93
N SER A 23 1.77 -1.77 12.25
CA SER A 23 1.35 -0.99 13.43
C SER A 23 0.53 -1.89 14.36
N SER A 24 1.10 -2.27 15.51
CA SER A 24 0.38 -3.00 16.57
C SER A 24 -0.57 -2.09 17.33
N ASP A 25 -0.17 -0.84 17.52
CA ASP A 25 -0.79 0.08 18.48
C ASP A 25 -2.23 0.39 18.05
N SER A 26 -2.45 0.60 16.74
CA SER A 26 -3.77 0.83 16.19
C SER A 26 -4.79 -0.30 16.46
N CYS A 27 -4.35 -1.55 16.54
CA CYS A 27 -5.25 -2.67 16.82
C CYS A 27 -5.64 -2.74 18.30
N LEU A 28 -4.70 -2.37 19.19
CA LEU A 28 -4.93 -2.33 20.63
C LEU A 28 -5.81 -1.14 21.01
N ASP A 29 -5.56 0.03 20.41
CA ASP A 29 -6.37 1.23 20.63
C ASP A 29 -7.83 0.98 20.24
N LEU A 30 -8.08 0.34 19.09
CA LEU A 30 -9.42 -0.04 18.63
C LEU A 30 -10.10 -1.06 19.56
N HIS A 31 -9.33 -1.97 20.16
CA HIS A 31 -9.87 -2.97 21.08
C HIS A 31 -10.36 -2.34 22.37
N ASP A 32 -9.51 -1.52 22.97
CA ASP A 32 -9.83 -0.88 24.24
C ASP A 32 -11.00 0.10 24.07
N LEU A 33 -11.06 0.81 22.93
CA LEU A 33 -12.20 1.65 22.58
C LEU A 33 -13.49 0.86 22.37
N GLY A 34 -13.46 -0.19 21.55
CA GLY A 34 -14.64 -1.02 21.28
C GLY A 34 -15.20 -1.66 22.57
N MET A 35 -14.32 -2.17 23.44
CA MET A 35 -14.70 -2.72 24.73
C MET A 35 -15.31 -1.68 25.67
N LYS A 36 -14.78 -0.44 25.67
CA LYS A 36 -15.31 0.63 26.49
C LYS A 36 -16.67 1.12 25.99
N LEU A 37 -16.84 1.33 24.69
CA LEU A 37 -18.15 1.68 24.08
C LEU A 37 -19.21 0.63 24.39
N TYR A 38 -18.88 -0.65 24.22
CA TYR A 38 -19.80 -1.74 24.53
C TYR A 38 -20.20 -1.76 26.01
N SER A 39 -19.24 -1.52 26.91
CA SER A 39 -19.51 -1.48 28.36
C SER A 39 -20.41 -0.31 28.74
N GLU A 40 -20.17 0.88 28.17
CA GLU A 40 -20.99 2.07 28.40
C GLU A 40 -22.44 1.86 27.95
N ALA A 41 -22.63 1.29 26.76
CA ALA A 41 -23.96 0.96 26.23
C ALA A 41 -24.72 -0.06 27.11
N MET A 42 -24.00 -0.91 27.85
CA MET A 42 -24.60 -1.83 28.81
C MET A 42 -24.96 -1.19 30.15
N GLU A 43 -24.30 -0.08 30.54
CA GLU A 43 -24.56 0.64 31.80
C GLU A 43 -25.78 1.55 31.70
N ASP A 44 -26.03 2.15 30.53
CA ASP A 44 -27.29 2.81 30.21
C ASP A 44 -28.42 1.77 30.01
N VAL A 45 -29.68 2.17 30.23
CA VAL A 45 -30.83 1.25 30.06
C VAL A 45 -30.85 0.75 28.62
N VAL A 46 -30.53 -0.54 28.41
CA VAL A 46 -30.35 -1.29 27.15
C VAL A 46 -31.39 -1.00 26.03
N THR A 47 -32.53 -0.42 26.37
CA THR A 47 -33.64 -0.11 25.45
C THR A 47 -33.69 1.33 24.93
N SER A 48 -32.76 2.22 25.29
CA SER A 48 -32.76 3.61 24.77
C SER A 48 -32.20 3.67 23.35
N GLU A 49 -32.64 4.67 22.57
CA GLU A 49 -32.09 4.92 21.24
C GLU A 49 -30.62 5.34 21.32
N GLU A 50 -30.24 6.09 22.36
CA GLU A 50 -28.85 6.48 22.60
C GLU A 50 -27.91 5.28 22.83
N ALA A 51 -28.37 4.22 23.51
CA ALA A 51 -27.56 3.01 23.71
C ALA A 51 -27.34 2.23 22.40
N GLN A 52 -28.30 2.26 21.46
CA GLN A 52 -28.15 1.62 20.15
C GLN A 52 -27.08 2.30 19.30
N GLU A 53 -27.01 3.63 19.28
CA GLU A 53 -25.96 4.37 18.56
C GLU A 53 -24.54 4.02 19.08
N ILE A 54 -24.40 3.73 20.38
CA ILE A 54 -23.14 3.30 21.00
C ILE A 54 -22.81 1.85 20.62
N PHE A 55 -23.82 0.96 20.58
CA PHE A 55 -23.61 -0.42 20.10
C PHE A 55 -23.18 -0.46 18.63
N ASP A 56 -23.79 0.35 17.77
CA ASP A 56 -23.41 0.48 16.35
C ASP A 56 -21.95 0.97 16.23
N SER A 57 -21.58 1.96 17.04
CA SER A 57 -20.19 2.48 17.11
C SER A 57 -19.20 1.42 17.60
N ALA A 58 -19.58 0.59 18.57
CA ALA A 58 -18.75 -0.51 19.06
C ALA A 58 -18.59 -1.60 17.99
N GLU A 59 -19.68 -1.97 17.30
CA GLU A 59 -19.64 -2.92 16.18
C GLU A 59 -18.70 -2.45 15.08
N GLU A 60 -18.82 -1.20 14.64
CA GLU A 60 -17.96 -0.63 13.59
C GLU A 60 -16.47 -0.68 13.99
N ASN A 61 -16.15 -0.36 15.26
CA ASN A 61 -14.79 -0.45 15.77
C ASN A 61 -14.23 -1.88 15.73
N PHE A 62 -15.03 -2.88 16.10
CA PHE A 62 -14.61 -4.28 16.03
C PHE A 62 -14.46 -4.77 14.59
N GLN A 63 -15.34 -4.36 13.67
CA GLN A 63 -15.20 -4.66 12.25
C GLN A 63 -13.92 -4.04 11.67
N GLN A 64 -13.63 -2.77 12.00
CA GLN A 64 -12.40 -2.07 11.60
C GLN A 64 -11.15 -2.79 12.13
N MET A 65 -11.16 -3.23 13.39
CA MET A 65 -10.05 -3.98 13.97
C MET A 65 -9.82 -5.31 13.26
N ALA A 66 -10.89 -6.06 13.00
CA ALA A 66 -10.80 -7.35 12.32
C ALA A 66 -10.27 -7.20 10.89
N ALA A 67 -10.73 -6.18 10.16
CA ALA A 67 -10.20 -5.83 8.83
C ALA A 67 -8.71 -5.45 8.91
N LEU A 68 -8.31 -4.64 9.89
CA LEU A 68 -6.91 -4.23 10.09
C LEU A 68 -6.00 -5.41 10.46
N ALA A 69 -6.49 -6.35 11.27
CA ALA A 69 -5.73 -7.55 11.63
C ALA A 69 -5.47 -8.43 10.40
N LEU A 70 -6.48 -8.63 9.55
CA LEU A 70 -6.35 -9.36 8.29
C LEU A 70 -5.43 -8.64 7.30
N PHE A 71 -5.54 -7.32 7.18
CA PHE A 71 -4.62 -6.49 6.41
C PHE A 71 -3.16 -6.66 6.85
N ASN A 72 -2.89 -6.56 8.15
CA ASN A 72 -1.55 -6.76 8.69
C ASN A 72 -1.04 -8.18 8.45
N TRP A 73 -1.90 -9.18 8.53
CA TRP A 73 -1.54 -10.56 8.15
C TRP A 73 -1.20 -10.67 6.65
N GLY A 74 -1.95 -10.01 5.78
CA GLY A 74 -1.60 -9.87 4.36
C GLY A 74 -0.21 -9.26 4.16
N ASN A 75 0.13 -8.21 4.91
CA ASN A 75 1.45 -7.56 4.83
C ASN A 75 2.61 -8.48 5.25
N VAL A 76 2.37 -9.42 6.17
CA VAL A 76 3.35 -10.47 6.51
C VAL A 76 3.62 -11.37 5.29
N HIS A 77 2.57 -11.76 4.56
CA HIS A 77 2.73 -12.53 3.33
C HIS A 77 3.43 -11.73 2.23
N MET A 78 3.09 -10.45 2.03
CA MET A 78 3.82 -9.56 1.10
C MET A 78 5.32 -9.50 1.45
N SER A 79 5.65 -9.35 2.73
CA SER A 79 7.04 -9.31 3.20
C SER A 79 7.79 -10.62 2.93
N ARG A 80 7.12 -11.78 3.08
CA ARG A 80 7.69 -13.09 2.73
C ARG A 80 7.88 -13.28 1.23
N ALA A 81 6.97 -12.78 0.41
CA ALA A 81 7.06 -12.83 -1.04
C ALA A 81 8.26 -12.02 -1.56
N ARG A 82 8.54 -10.89 -0.91
CA ARG A 82 9.66 -9.98 -1.24
C ARG A 82 11.02 -10.44 -0.71
N LYS A 83 11.11 -11.63 -0.09
CA LYS A 83 12.38 -12.15 0.44
C LYS A 83 13.42 -12.25 -0.68
N ARG A 84 14.60 -11.68 -0.46
CA ARG A 84 15.73 -11.76 -1.39
C ARG A 84 16.17 -13.20 -1.60
N LEU A 85 16.40 -13.56 -2.87
CA LEU A 85 17.06 -14.79 -3.26
C LEU A 85 18.58 -14.54 -3.24
N PHE A 86 19.30 -15.29 -2.41
CA PHE A 86 20.76 -15.24 -2.38
C PHE A 86 21.30 -16.35 -3.27
N LEU A 87 21.80 -15.95 -4.44
CA LEU A 87 22.47 -16.84 -5.38
C LEU A 87 23.97 -16.81 -5.09
N SER A 88 24.60 -17.99 -5.01
CA SER A 88 26.06 -18.10 -4.88
C SER A 88 26.71 -17.86 -6.24
N GLU A 89 27.79 -17.05 -6.27
CA GLU A 89 28.56 -16.78 -7.50
C GLU A 89 29.21 -18.04 -8.07
N ASP A 90 29.49 -19.05 -7.23
CA ASP A 90 30.08 -20.33 -7.62
C ASP A 90 29.02 -21.39 -8.02
N ALA A 91 27.73 -21.04 -8.00
CA ALA A 91 26.66 -22.00 -8.30
C ALA A 91 26.62 -22.36 -9.79
N SER A 92 26.38 -23.64 -10.09
CA SER A 92 26.17 -24.07 -11.48
C SER A 92 24.92 -23.42 -12.07
N LYS A 93 24.87 -23.33 -13.41
CA LYS A 93 23.70 -22.77 -14.13
C LYS A 93 22.42 -23.53 -13.78
N GLU A 94 22.45 -24.86 -13.69
CA GLU A 94 21.26 -25.64 -13.29
C GLU A 94 20.82 -25.33 -11.86
N SER A 95 21.77 -25.17 -10.93
CA SER A 95 21.46 -24.79 -9.54
C SER A 95 20.80 -23.42 -9.46
N VAL A 96 21.31 -22.44 -10.21
CA VAL A 96 20.71 -21.09 -10.29
C VAL A 96 19.28 -21.16 -10.84
N LEU A 97 19.07 -21.87 -11.95
CA LEU A 97 17.73 -22.00 -12.55
C LEU A 97 16.74 -22.67 -11.60
N TYR A 98 17.17 -23.72 -10.89
CA TYR A 98 16.34 -24.38 -9.89
C TYR A 98 15.96 -23.43 -8.74
N GLN A 99 16.92 -22.66 -8.22
CA GLN A 99 16.69 -21.69 -7.15
C GLN A 99 15.76 -20.55 -7.59
N VAL A 100 15.92 -20.04 -8.82
CA VAL A 100 15.05 -19.00 -9.39
C VAL A 100 13.62 -19.53 -9.53
N LYS A 101 13.44 -20.73 -10.07
CA LYS A 101 12.10 -21.35 -10.17
C LYS A 101 11.45 -21.57 -8.81
N SER A 102 12.19 -22.13 -7.85
CA SER A 102 11.68 -22.33 -6.49
C SER A 102 11.33 -21.01 -5.80
N GLY A 103 12.15 -19.97 -5.99
CA GLY A 103 11.88 -18.62 -5.49
C GLY A 103 10.64 -18.00 -6.12
N TYR A 104 10.44 -18.18 -7.43
CA TYR A 104 9.23 -17.75 -8.14
C TYR A 104 7.98 -18.43 -7.59
N GLU A 105 7.97 -19.75 -7.47
CA GLU A 105 6.82 -20.51 -6.95
C GLU A 105 6.49 -20.12 -5.50
N TRP A 106 7.52 -19.93 -4.67
CA TRP A 106 7.36 -19.43 -3.30
C TRP A 106 6.72 -18.05 -3.27
N ALA A 107 7.28 -17.08 -4.01
CA ALA A 107 6.79 -15.71 -4.03
C ALA A 107 5.35 -15.63 -4.57
N LYS A 108 5.04 -16.36 -5.66
CA LYS A 108 3.68 -16.48 -6.20
C LYS A 108 2.71 -17.02 -5.13
N GLY A 109 3.11 -18.06 -4.41
CA GLY A 109 2.31 -18.64 -3.32
C GLY A 109 2.05 -17.67 -2.17
N GLU A 110 3.04 -16.87 -1.77
CA GLU A 110 2.87 -15.85 -0.72
C GLU A 110 2.00 -14.68 -1.21
N TYR A 111 2.13 -14.23 -2.46
CA TYR A 111 1.23 -13.22 -3.04
C TYR A 111 -0.23 -13.65 -3.02
N VAL A 112 -0.52 -14.90 -3.40
CA VAL A 112 -1.89 -15.48 -3.33
C VAL A 112 -2.43 -15.49 -1.90
N LYS A 113 -1.58 -15.79 -0.90
CA LYS A 113 -2.00 -15.74 0.51
C LYS A 113 -2.28 -14.31 0.96
N ALA A 114 -1.47 -13.33 0.53
CA ALA A 114 -1.70 -11.92 0.83
C ALA A 114 -3.04 -11.44 0.24
N GLY A 115 -3.30 -11.72 -1.04
CA GLY A 115 -4.56 -11.37 -1.72
C GLY A 115 -5.79 -11.89 -0.98
N LYS A 116 -5.78 -13.17 -0.58
CA LYS A 116 -6.88 -13.77 0.22
C LYS A 116 -7.13 -13.04 1.53
N LYS A 117 -6.08 -12.58 2.21
CA LYS A 117 -6.21 -11.85 3.48
C LYS A 117 -6.81 -10.45 3.26
N TYR A 118 -6.41 -9.75 2.21
CA TYR A 118 -7.02 -8.47 1.86
C TYR A 118 -8.49 -8.62 1.43
N GLU A 119 -8.84 -9.67 0.67
CA GLU A 119 -10.23 -9.98 0.33
C GLU A 119 -11.08 -10.34 1.55
N GLU A 120 -10.54 -11.09 2.51
CA GLU A 120 -11.22 -11.36 3.79
C GLU A 120 -11.44 -10.07 4.58
N ALA A 121 -10.48 -9.14 4.59
CA ALA A 121 -10.65 -7.83 5.24
C ALA A 121 -11.80 -7.03 4.62
N LEU A 122 -11.87 -6.99 3.28
CA LEU A 122 -12.93 -6.29 2.54
C LEU A 122 -14.31 -6.93 2.69
N LYS A 123 -14.40 -8.23 3.01
CA LYS A 123 -15.67 -8.88 3.34
C LYS A 123 -16.20 -8.47 4.72
N ILE A 124 -15.30 -8.19 5.66
CA ILE A 124 -15.66 -7.72 7.00
C ILE A 124 -16.03 -6.24 6.96
N LYS A 125 -15.19 -5.43 6.31
CA LYS A 125 -15.39 -3.98 6.16
C LYS A 125 -15.25 -3.58 4.69
N PRO A 126 -16.36 -3.46 3.93
CA PRO A 126 -16.33 -3.11 2.51
C PRO A 126 -15.81 -1.70 2.20
N ASP A 127 -15.95 -0.77 3.15
CA ASP A 127 -15.48 0.62 3.10
C ASP A 127 -14.03 0.78 3.62
N PHE A 128 -13.21 -0.26 3.48
CA PHE A 128 -11.81 -0.28 3.93
C PHE A 128 -10.84 -0.01 2.77
N TYR A 129 -10.61 1.27 2.47
CA TYR A 129 -9.78 1.70 1.34
C TYR A 129 -8.34 1.15 1.38
N GLU A 130 -7.76 0.98 2.58
CA GLU A 130 -6.42 0.41 2.72
C GLU A 130 -6.36 -1.03 2.19
N GLY A 131 -7.44 -1.80 2.36
CA GLY A 131 -7.56 -3.14 1.82
C GLY A 131 -7.59 -3.17 0.29
N LEU A 132 -8.27 -2.21 -0.33
CA LEU A 132 -8.33 -2.07 -1.79
C LEU A 132 -6.96 -1.70 -2.37
N LEU A 133 -6.29 -0.69 -1.79
CA LEU A 133 -4.96 -0.27 -2.24
C LEU A 133 -3.91 -1.38 -2.05
N ALA A 134 -3.98 -2.14 -0.95
CA ALA A 134 -3.13 -3.30 -0.73
C ALA A 134 -3.38 -4.43 -1.73
N LEU A 135 -4.64 -4.69 -2.07
CA LEU A 135 -5.00 -5.67 -3.08
C LEU A 135 -4.48 -5.24 -4.47
N GLY A 136 -4.58 -3.95 -4.80
CA GLY A 136 -4.01 -3.37 -6.01
C GLY A 136 -2.50 -3.61 -6.11
N GLN A 137 -1.76 -3.24 -5.07
CA GLN A 137 -0.32 -3.47 -5.02
C GLN A 137 0.06 -4.95 -5.10
N GLN A 138 -0.66 -5.82 -4.37
CA GLN A 138 -0.40 -7.26 -4.38
C GLN A 138 -0.52 -7.82 -5.79
N LYS A 139 -1.61 -7.51 -6.49
CA LYS A 139 -1.87 -7.98 -7.86
C LYS A 139 -0.82 -7.44 -8.84
N PHE A 140 -0.48 -6.16 -8.72
CA PHE A 140 0.59 -5.54 -9.51
C PHE A 140 1.94 -6.28 -9.31
N GLU A 141 2.35 -6.52 -8.06
CA GLU A 141 3.60 -7.21 -7.79
C GLU A 141 3.60 -8.67 -8.28
N GLN A 142 2.46 -9.36 -8.20
CA GLN A 142 2.31 -10.71 -8.73
C GLN A 142 2.37 -10.74 -10.27
N ALA A 143 1.78 -9.74 -10.94
CA ALA A 143 1.87 -9.57 -12.40
C ALA A 143 3.33 -9.36 -12.80
N LYS A 144 4.00 -8.43 -12.14
CA LYS A 144 5.41 -8.10 -12.34
C LYS A 144 6.32 -9.31 -12.13
N LEU A 145 6.13 -10.07 -11.03
CA LEU A 145 6.88 -11.30 -10.77
C LEU A 145 6.71 -12.32 -11.91
N SER A 146 5.47 -12.54 -12.36
CA SER A 146 5.16 -13.53 -13.40
C SER A 146 5.73 -13.12 -14.75
N TRP A 147 5.65 -11.84 -15.09
CA TRP A 147 6.26 -11.28 -16.29
C TRP A 147 7.78 -11.45 -16.30
N TYR A 148 8.47 -11.02 -15.25
CA TYR A 148 9.93 -11.11 -15.21
C TYR A 148 10.44 -12.55 -15.13
N TYR A 149 9.69 -13.45 -14.50
CA TYR A 149 10.02 -14.88 -14.54
C TYR A 149 9.90 -15.44 -15.96
N ALA A 150 8.87 -15.06 -16.72
CA ALA A 150 8.70 -15.47 -18.11
C ALA A 150 9.85 -14.95 -19.00
N ILE A 151 10.16 -13.66 -18.91
CA ILE A 151 11.27 -13.04 -19.64
C ILE A 151 12.62 -13.68 -19.27
N GLY A 152 12.88 -13.87 -17.97
CA GLY A 152 14.12 -14.48 -17.49
C GLY A 152 14.25 -15.97 -17.81
N SER A 153 13.14 -16.64 -18.12
CA SER A 153 13.12 -18.03 -18.58
C SER A 153 13.18 -18.16 -20.10
N GLU A 154 13.33 -17.04 -20.82
CA GLU A 154 13.43 -17.00 -22.29
C GLU A 154 12.28 -17.72 -23.00
N VAL A 155 11.07 -17.60 -22.47
CA VAL A 155 9.87 -18.18 -23.12
C VAL A 155 9.57 -17.46 -24.43
N ASP A 156 8.99 -18.20 -25.38
CA ASP A 156 8.45 -17.60 -26.60
C ASP A 156 7.20 -16.77 -26.26
N LEU A 157 7.31 -15.45 -26.40
CA LEU A 157 6.24 -14.52 -26.05
C LEU A 157 5.02 -14.62 -26.98
N ASP A 158 5.20 -15.14 -28.20
CA ASP A 158 4.09 -15.31 -29.15
C ASP A 158 3.15 -16.44 -28.71
N THR A 159 3.66 -17.40 -27.95
CA THR A 159 2.92 -18.59 -27.48
C THR A 159 2.73 -18.64 -25.97
N TRP A 160 3.38 -17.76 -25.22
CA TRP A 160 3.27 -17.69 -23.77
C TRP A 160 1.88 -17.17 -23.33
N PRO A 161 1.20 -17.83 -22.38
CA PRO A 161 -0.15 -17.44 -21.94
C PRO A 161 -0.13 -16.16 -21.09
N SER A 162 -0.08 -15.00 -21.75
CA SER A 162 -0.01 -13.68 -21.13
C SER A 162 -1.31 -13.24 -20.43
N THR A 163 -2.43 -13.95 -20.66
CA THR A 163 -3.75 -13.61 -20.12
C THR A 163 -3.75 -13.46 -18.60
N GLU A 164 -3.10 -14.37 -17.85
CA GLU A 164 -3.05 -14.28 -16.38
C GLU A 164 -2.35 -13.00 -15.91
N VAL A 165 -1.29 -12.56 -16.61
CA VAL A 165 -0.55 -11.33 -16.25
C VAL A 165 -1.36 -10.09 -16.57
N LEU A 166 -2.04 -10.04 -17.72
CA LEU A 166 -2.90 -8.93 -18.09
C LEU A 166 -4.13 -8.82 -17.17
N GLU A 167 -4.74 -9.95 -16.79
CA GLU A 167 -5.83 -9.99 -15.81
C GLU A 167 -5.39 -9.48 -14.43
N LEU A 168 -4.18 -9.80 -14.00
CA LEU A 168 -3.62 -9.27 -12.76
C LEU A 168 -3.42 -7.74 -12.84
N PHE A 169 -2.95 -7.20 -13.97
CA PHE A 169 -2.86 -5.74 -14.17
C PHE A 169 -4.22 -5.07 -14.15
N ASN A 170 -5.21 -5.59 -14.89
CA ASN A 170 -6.58 -5.07 -14.88
C ASN A 170 -7.16 -5.07 -13.46
N SER A 171 -7.00 -6.19 -12.75
CA SER A 171 -7.50 -6.34 -11.38
C SER A 171 -6.77 -5.43 -10.40
N ALA A 172 -5.49 -5.14 -10.64
CA ALA A 172 -4.68 -4.23 -9.83
C ALA A 172 -5.17 -2.80 -9.99
N GLU A 173 -5.39 -2.39 -11.24
CA GLU A 173 -5.89 -1.07 -11.62
C GLU A 173 -7.28 -0.79 -11.05
N GLU A 174 -8.23 -1.73 -11.20
CA GLU A 174 -9.57 -1.61 -10.60
C GLU A 174 -9.50 -1.42 -9.07
N SER A 175 -8.59 -2.14 -8.41
CA SER A 175 -8.43 -2.04 -6.96
C SER A 175 -7.79 -0.70 -6.55
N MET A 176 -6.84 -0.20 -7.34
CA MET A 176 -6.22 1.11 -7.14
C MET A 176 -7.22 2.24 -7.34
N GLU A 177 -8.05 2.18 -8.39
CA GLU A 177 -9.10 3.15 -8.68
C GLU A 177 -10.11 3.23 -7.54
N ARG A 178 -10.76 2.09 -7.23
CA ARG A 178 -11.77 2.03 -6.17
C ARG A 178 -11.22 2.43 -4.81
N GLY A 179 -9.99 2.02 -4.48
CA GLY A 179 -9.34 2.40 -3.23
C GLY A 179 -9.03 3.89 -3.14
N THR A 180 -8.63 4.51 -4.25
CA THR A 180 -8.34 5.94 -4.32
C THR A 180 -9.62 6.77 -4.24
N GLU A 181 -10.66 6.38 -4.98
CA GLU A 181 -11.97 7.06 -4.96
C GLU A 181 -12.57 7.06 -3.55
N MET A 182 -12.62 5.88 -2.92
CA MET A 182 -13.13 5.74 -1.55
C MET A 182 -12.36 6.63 -0.56
N TRP A 183 -11.03 6.65 -0.67
CA TRP A 183 -10.19 7.49 0.17
C TRP A 183 -10.43 8.99 -0.06
N GLU A 184 -10.55 9.44 -1.31
CA GLU A 184 -10.85 10.83 -1.64
C GLU A 184 -12.24 11.25 -1.13
N GLU A 185 -13.24 10.36 -1.20
CA GLU A 185 -14.56 10.60 -0.62
C GLU A 185 -14.50 10.78 0.91
N MET A 186 -13.79 9.89 1.61
CA MET A 186 -13.59 10.01 3.06
C MET A 186 -12.86 11.30 3.43
N GLU A 187 -11.82 11.68 2.68
CA GLU A 187 -11.09 12.92 2.92
C GLU A 187 -11.96 14.15 2.64
N ALA A 188 -12.80 14.12 1.59
CA ALA A 188 -13.76 15.18 1.32
C ALA A 188 -14.82 15.31 2.44
N GLN A 189 -15.33 14.19 2.96
CA GLN A 189 -16.24 14.19 4.11
C GLN A 189 -15.57 14.75 5.36
N ARG A 190 -14.33 14.34 5.65
CA ARG A 190 -13.53 14.87 6.76
C ARG A 190 -13.42 16.39 6.66
N LEU A 191 -13.07 16.92 5.49
CA LEU A 191 -12.94 18.36 5.25
C LEU A 191 -14.28 19.11 5.40
N GLN A 192 -15.40 18.54 4.95
CA GLN A 192 -16.73 19.14 5.15
C GLN A 192 -17.10 19.19 6.64
N ASN A 193 -16.78 18.15 7.39
CA ASN A 193 -17.12 18.02 8.79
C ASN A 193 -16.26 18.88 9.73
N LEU A 194 -15.10 19.39 9.28
CA LEU A 194 -14.31 20.38 10.03
C LEU A 194 -15.09 21.66 10.38
N SER A 195 -16.14 21.97 9.61
CA SER A 195 -16.97 23.17 9.81
C SER A 195 -18.24 22.92 10.64
N LYS A 196 -18.53 21.66 11.01
CA LYS A 196 -19.75 21.26 11.73
C LYS A 196 -19.41 20.87 13.18
N PRO A 197 -20.32 21.06 14.15
CA PRO A 197 -20.19 20.44 15.46
C PRO A 197 -20.14 18.92 15.29
N ASN A 198 -19.09 18.30 15.83
CA ASN A 198 -18.78 16.89 15.61
C ASN A 198 -19.47 16.06 16.70
N LYS A 199 -20.66 15.52 16.38
CA LYS A 199 -21.47 14.76 17.34
C LYS A 199 -20.72 13.57 17.93
N ASP A 200 -19.87 12.91 17.16
CA ASP A 200 -19.08 11.76 17.62
C ASP A 200 -18.01 12.21 18.62
N LYS A 201 -17.40 13.38 18.40
CA LYS A 201 -16.48 14.00 19.35
C LYS A 201 -17.21 14.44 20.63
N ASP A 202 -18.41 15.01 20.49
CA ASP A 202 -19.24 15.37 21.64
C ASP A 202 -19.68 14.11 22.43
N LEU A 203 -19.93 12.99 21.75
CA LEU A 203 -20.27 11.70 22.36
C LEU A 203 -19.06 11.12 23.12
N LEU A 204 -17.88 11.12 22.50
CA LEU A 204 -16.62 10.70 23.11
C LEU A 204 -16.25 11.59 24.31
N GLU A 205 -16.44 12.91 24.21
CA GLU A 205 -16.20 13.85 25.31
C GLU A 205 -17.16 13.62 26.47
N LYS A 206 -18.46 13.40 26.19
CA LYS A 206 -19.45 13.02 27.22
C LYS A 206 -19.09 11.73 27.96
N MET A 207 -18.44 10.80 27.27
CA MET A 207 -18.01 9.50 27.81
C MET A 207 -16.60 9.52 28.43
N GLY A 208 -15.93 10.67 28.49
CA GLY A 208 -14.54 10.78 28.96
C GLY A 208 -13.57 9.91 28.15
N LEU A 209 -13.80 9.82 26.85
CA LEU A 209 -13.01 9.09 25.86
C LEU A 209 -12.15 10.01 24.99
N ASP A 210 -12.18 11.32 25.26
CA ASP A 210 -11.37 12.37 24.63
C ASP A 210 -9.87 12.06 24.62
N GLY A 211 -9.37 11.37 25.65
CA GLY A 211 -7.96 10.93 25.75
C GLY A 211 -7.56 9.70 24.93
N PHE A 212 -8.49 8.95 24.34
CA PHE A 212 -8.16 7.75 23.53
C PHE A 212 -7.67 8.09 22.13
N PHE A 213 -8.00 9.28 21.60
CA PHE A 213 -7.51 9.74 20.32
C PHE A 213 -6.46 10.83 20.51
N LYS A 214 -5.29 10.63 19.89
CA LYS A 214 -4.34 11.72 19.72
C LYS A 214 -4.91 12.63 18.63
N ASP A 215 -5.49 13.78 19.01
CA ASP A 215 -5.98 14.76 18.06
C ASP A 215 -4.83 15.18 17.13
N ILE A 216 -4.88 14.72 15.87
CA ILE A 216 -3.98 15.16 14.81
C ILE A 216 -4.40 16.58 14.45
N SER A 217 -3.44 17.52 14.43
CA SER A 217 -3.75 18.90 14.04
C SER A 217 -4.29 18.96 12.60
N THR A 218 -5.04 20.01 12.28
CA THR A 218 -5.56 20.19 10.91
C THR A 218 -4.45 20.29 9.86
N GLU A 219 -3.30 20.85 10.24
CA GLU A 219 -2.10 20.96 9.41
C GLU A 219 -1.45 19.58 9.18
N GLU A 220 -1.25 18.79 10.25
CA GLU A 220 -0.73 17.42 10.12
C GLU A 220 -1.67 16.53 9.29
N ALA A 221 -2.99 16.66 9.47
CA ALA A 221 -3.97 15.90 8.70
C ALA A 221 -3.95 16.27 7.21
N ALA A 222 -3.79 17.55 6.88
CA ALA A 222 -3.65 18.01 5.50
C ALA A 222 -2.34 17.51 4.86
N GLU A 223 -1.23 17.51 5.61
CA GLU A 223 0.04 16.95 5.16
C GLU A 223 -0.07 15.43 4.93
N HIS A 224 -0.70 14.70 5.85
CA HIS A 224 -0.99 13.27 5.68
C HIS A 224 -1.82 12.99 4.41
N ALA A 225 -2.84 13.81 4.13
CA ALA A 225 -3.65 13.64 2.93
C ALA A 225 -2.87 13.95 1.64
N SER A 226 -2.07 15.01 1.63
CA SER A 226 -1.17 15.32 0.50
C SER A 226 -0.19 14.18 0.23
N ASN A 227 0.41 13.66 1.29
CA ASN A 227 1.34 12.54 1.25
C ASN A 227 0.68 11.26 0.72
N MET A 228 -0.53 10.97 1.17
CA MET A 228 -1.32 9.83 0.71
C MET A 228 -1.63 9.93 -0.80
N ARG A 229 -2.06 11.10 -1.29
CA ARG A 229 -2.28 11.35 -2.73
C ARG A 229 -1.01 11.15 -3.55
N SER A 230 0.10 11.74 -3.11
CA SER A 230 1.36 11.65 -3.84
C SER A 230 1.84 10.20 -3.95
N GLN A 231 1.85 9.47 -2.84
CA GLN A 231 2.30 8.07 -2.80
C GLN A 231 1.39 7.12 -3.59
N THR A 232 0.07 7.33 -3.52
CA THR A 232 -0.90 6.54 -4.29
C THR A 232 -0.73 6.74 -5.79
N ASN A 233 -0.58 8.00 -6.22
CA ASN A 233 -0.32 8.33 -7.62
C ASN A 233 1.04 7.80 -8.10
N LEU A 234 2.06 7.80 -7.23
CA LEU A 234 3.37 7.21 -7.54
C LEU A 234 3.27 5.70 -7.80
N LEU A 235 2.58 4.96 -6.93
CA LEU A 235 2.34 3.53 -7.11
C LEU A 235 1.54 3.25 -8.39
N TRP A 236 0.45 4.01 -8.60
CA TRP A 236 -0.41 3.84 -9.77
C TRP A 236 0.35 4.12 -11.07
N GLY A 237 1.11 5.21 -11.12
CA GLY A 237 1.97 5.54 -12.26
C GLY A 237 3.00 4.44 -12.55
N THR A 238 3.62 3.88 -11.50
CA THR A 238 4.58 2.77 -11.63
C THR A 238 3.94 1.52 -12.20
N MET A 239 2.74 1.17 -11.73
CA MET A 239 1.98 0.02 -12.23
C MET A 239 1.64 0.18 -13.71
N LEU A 240 1.14 1.35 -14.11
CA LEU A 240 0.80 1.65 -15.51
C LEU A 240 2.03 1.67 -16.43
N TYR A 241 3.17 2.16 -15.95
CA TYR A 241 4.44 2.13 -16.69
C TYR A 241 4.93 0.69 -16.93
N GLU A 242 4.83 -0.17 -15.92
CA GLU A 242 5.20 -1.58 -16.07
C GLU A 242 4.23 -2.32 -16.99
N ARG A 243 2.94 -2.00 -16.92
CA ARG A 243 1.93 -2.51 -17.85
C ARG A 243 2.24 -2.09 -19.28
N SER A 244 2.62 -0.82 -19.53
CA SER A 244 2.99 -0.36 -20.88
C SER A 244 4.21 -1.11 -21.44
N ILE A 245 5.19 -1.45 -20.60
CA ILE A 245 6.34 -2.29 -21.02
C ILE A 245 5.85 -3.68 -21.44
N VAL A 246 4.99 -4.30 -20.65
CA VAL A 246 4.44 -5.64 -20.91
C VAL A 246 3.66 -5.63 -22.22
N GLU A 247 2.73 -4.69 -22.37
CA GLU A 247 1.88 -4.55 -23.55
C GLU A 247 2.71 -4.29 -24.81
N PHE A 248 3.71 -3.41 -24.75
CA PHE A 248 4.61 -3.14 -25.87
C PHE A 248 5.36 -4.41 -26.31
N LYS A 249 5.95 -5.15 -25.37
CA LYS A 249 6.70 -6.37 -25.69
C LYS A 249 5.81 -7.51 -26.22
N LEU A 250 4.53 -7.52 -25.87
CA LEU A 250 3.54 -8.45 -26.38
C LEU A 250 2.87 -7.96 -27.68
N GLY A 251 3.23 -6.78 -28.19
CA GLY A 251 2.69 -6.21 -29.43
C GLY A 251 1.28 -5.62 -29.31
N PHE A 252 0.78 -5.35 -28.10
CA PHE A 252 -0.51 -4.70 -27.89
C PHE A 252 -0.39 -3.18 -28.09
N PRO A 253 -1.27 -2.55 -28.90
CA PRO A 253 -1.19 -1.11 -29.18
C PRO A 253 -1.61 -0.22 -28.00
N THR A 254 -2.30 -0.78 -27.00
CA THR A 254 -2.77 -0.07 -25.79
C THR A 254 -1.61 0.41 -24.90
N TYR A 255 -0.37 -0.02 -25.18
CA TYR A 255 0.79 0.38 -24.40
C TYR A 255 0.99 1.92 -24.37
N GLU A 256 0.61 2.62 -25.44
CA GLU A 256 0.73 4.09 -25.53
C GLU A 256 -0.21 4.78 -24.55
N GLU A 257 -1.45 4.29 -24.43
CA GLU A 257 -2.45 4.79 -23.49
C GLU A 257 -1.97 4.56 -22.05
N CYS A 258 -1.52 3.34 -21.73
CA CYS A 258 -0.94 3.01 -20.42
C CYS A 258 0.24 3.92 -20.06
N LEU A 259 1.14 4.19 -21.02
CA LEU A 259 2.30 5.05 -20.79
C LEU A 259 1.89 6.52 -20.55
N MET A 260 0.90 7.03 -21.30
CA MET A 260 0.40 8.39 -21.11
C MET A 260 -0.28 8.56 -19.75
N GLU A 261 -1.13 7.60 -19.36
CA GLU A 261 -1.79 7.63 -18.06
C GLU A 261 -0.78 7.52 -16.92
N SER A 262 0.24 6.66 -17.08
CA SER A 262 1.37 6.58 -16.15
C SER A 262 2.04 7.95 -15.93
N VAL A 263 2.35 8.67 -17.01
CA VAL A 263 2.95 10.02 -16.95
C VAL A 263 2.06 10.99 -16.21
N GLU A 264 0.74 10.97 -16.43
CA GLU A 264 -0.18 11.85 -15.70
C GLU A 264 -0.23 11.51 -14.21
N LYS A 265 -0.23 10.22 -13.83
CA LYS A 265 -0.15 9.82 -12.43
C LYS A 265 1.16 10.26 -11.78
N PHE A 266 2.30 10.11 -12.44
CA PHE A 266 3.58 10.62 -11.90
C PHE A 266 3.58 12.14 -11.73
N LYS A 267 2.98 12.88 -12.67
CA LYS A 267 2.80 14.32 -12.54
C LYS A 267 1.93 14.70 -11.35
N LEU A 268 0.82 13.98 -11.12
CA LEU A 268 -0.02 14.13 -9.91
C LEU A 268 0.74 13.76 -8.62
N ALA A 269 1.69 12.83 -8.71
CA ALA A 269 2.59 12.50 -7.60
C ALA A 269 3.64 13.58 -7.29
N GLY A 270 3.81 14.58 -8.19
CA GLY A 270 4.76 15.68 -8.04
C GLY A 270 6.06 15.52 -8.84
N ALA A 271 6.11 14.63 -9.84
CA ALA A 271 7.25 14.46 -10.73
C ALA A 271 7.57 15.76 -11.49
N THR A 272 8.86 16.09 -11.62
CA THR A 272 9.27 17.25 -12.42
C THR A 272 9.22 16.94 -13.92
N PRO A 273 9.07 17.95 -14.80
CA PRO A 273 9.13 17.73 -16.25
C PRO A 273 10.41 17.01 -16.71
N THR A 274 11.53 17.26 -16.03
CA THR A 274 12.81 16.60 -16.30
C THR A 274 12.74 15.10 -15.97
N ASP A 275 12.18 14.74 -14.81
CA ASP A 275 12.04 13.34 -14.40
C ASP A 275 11.10 12.58 -15.35
N LEU A 276 9.99 13.21 -15.74
CA LEU A 276 9.04 12.65 -16.72
C LEU A 276 9.71 12.41 -18.08
N ALA A 277 10.53 13.36 -18.54
CA ALA A 277 11.28 13.21 -19.79
C ALA A 277 12.29 12.04 -19.72
N VAL A 278 12.99 11.87 -18.59
CA VAL A 278 13.89 10.73 -18.35
C VAL A 278 13.11 9.42 -18.40
N MET A 279 11.96 9.35 -17.74
CA MET A 279 11.11 8.16 -17.73
C MET A 279 10.61 7.78 -19.14
N ILE A 280 10.06 8.74 -19.89
CA ILE A 280 9.58 8.50 -21.27
C ILE A 280 10.74 8.05 -22.17
N LYS A 281 11.94 8.63 -21.98
CA LYS A 281 13.13 8.24 -22.74
C LYS A 281 13.59 6.80 -22.43
N ASN A 282 13.41 6.34 -21.19
CA ASN A 282 13.81 5.00 -20.77
C ASN A 282 12.81 3.90 -21.15
N HIS A 283 11.61 4.26 -21.63
CA HIS A 283 10.62 3.27 -22.04
C HIS A 283 11.12 2.45 -23.23
N CYS A 284 10.87 1.13 -23.21
CA CYS A 284 11.40 0.20 -24.21
C CYS A 284 10.90 0.42 -25.64
N ALA A 285 9.83 1.20 -25.82
CA ALA A 285 9.34 1.63 -27.13
C ALA A 285 10.20 2.74 -27.78
N ASN A 286 11.11 3.37 -27.04
CA ASN A 286 11.90 4.49 -27.54
C ASN A 286 13.24 4.00 -28.09
N GLU A 287 13.38 3.94 -29.42
CA GLU A 287 14.59 3.46 -30.13
C GLU A 287 15.82 4.36 -29.95
N THR A 288 15.65 5.57 -29.40
CA THR A 288 16.71 6.60 -29.30
C THR A 288 17.56 6.53 -28.02
N ALA A 289 17.27 5.60 -27.12
CA ALA A 289 18.03 5.43 -25.88
C ALA A 289 19.39 4.74 -26.15
N PRO A 290 20.55 5.37 -25.83
CA PRO A 290 21.85 4.72 -25.98
C PRO A 290 21.92 3.44 -25.16
N GLN A 291 22.32 2.32 -25.78
CA GLN A 291 22.55 1.04 -25.09
C GLN A 291 23.51 1.25 -23.91
N GLY A 292 22.99 1.15 -22.68
CA GLY A 292 23.75 1.30 -21.43
C GLY A 292 23.36 2.48 -20.52
N LEU A 293 22.37 3.31 -20.88
CA LEU A 293 21.89 4.46 -20.09
C LEU A 293 20.42 4.34 -19.63
N ASN A 294 19.85 3.13 -19.67
CA ASN A 294 18.47 2.88 -19.25
C ASN A 294 18.42 2.60 -17.74
N PHE A 295 17.81 3.50 -16.98
CA PHE A 295 17.50 3.26 -15.57
C PHE A 295 16.28 2.34 -15.45
N LYS A 296 16.31 1.39 -14.50
CA LYS A 296 15.09 0.62 -14.18
C LYS A 296 14.08 1.56 -13.53
N ILE A 297 12.79 1.40 -13.81
CA ILE A 297 11.76 2.23 -13.18
C ILE A 297 11.84 2.16 -11.65
N ASP A 298 12.20 0.99 -11.11
CA ASP A 298 12.41 0.83 -9.67
C ASP A 298 13.52 1.73 -9.11
N GLU A 299 14.57 2.04 -9.88
CA GLU A 299 15.65 2.95 -9.47
C GLU A 299 15.18 4.41 -9.45
N ILE A 300 14.35 4.79 -10.43
CA ILE A 300 13.74 6.13 -10.51
C ILE A 300 12.77 6.34 -9.34
N VAL A 301 11.88 5.37 -9.13
CA VAL A 301 10.91 5.37 -8.02
C VAL A 301 11.65 5.34 -6.67
N GLN A 302 12.75 4.60 -6.57
CA GLN A 302 13.58 4.59 -5.37
C GLN A 302 14.15 5.97 -5.05
N ALA A 303 14.72 6.66 -6.03
CA ALA A 303 15.26 8.00 -5.84
C ALA A 303 14.17 8.98 -5.37
N TRP A 304 12.96 8.89 -5.94
CA TRP A 304 11.82 9.68 -5.47
C TRP A 304 11.41 9.35 -4.04
N ASN A 305 11.34 8.06 -3.67
CA ASN A 305 11.04 7.64 -2.31
C ASN A 305 12.08 8.16 -1.30
N GLU A 306 13.37 8.19 -1.67
CA GLU A 306 14.43 8.75 -0.84
C GLU A 306 14.34 10.28 -0.70
N MET A 307 14.01 11.00 -1.77
CA MET A 307 13.75 12.44 -1.71
C MET A 307 12.54 12.77 -0.84
N TYR A 308 11.49 11.97 -0.92
CA TYR A 308 10.31 12.09 -0.08
C TYR A 308 10.62 11.80 1.40
N ASP A 309 11.37 10.72 1.68
CA ASP A 309 11.85 10.39 3.03
C ASP A 309 12.63 11.55 3.66
N ALA A 310 13.52 12.18 2.89
CA ALA A 310 14.29 13.33 3.34
C ALA A 310 13.39 14.53 3.67
N LYS A 311 12.41 14.84 2.82
CA LYS A 311 11.44 15.94 3.05
C LYS A 311 10.59 15.70 4.30
N ARG A 312 10.07 14.48 4.47
CA ARG A 312 9.26 14.11 5.64
C ARG A 312 10.09 14.12 6.93
N TRP A 313 11.33 13.63 6.90
CA TRP A 313 12.23 13.74 8.05
C TRP A 313 12.48 15.20 8.47
N MET A 314 12.55 16.11 7.51
CA MET A 314 12.67 17.55 7.78
C MET A 314 11.38 18.18 8.32
N SER A 315 10.19 17.70 7.91
CA SER A 315 8.90 18.21 8.41
C SER A 315 8.48 17.62 9.76
N GLY A 316 9.09 16.51 10.19
CA GLY A 316 8.81 15.88 11.49
C GLY A 316 7.50 15.10 11.55
N VAL A 317 6.82 14.92 10.42
CA VAL A 317 5.51 14.26 10.35
C VAL A 317 5.62 12.72 10.48
N PRO A 318 4.80 12.06 11.31
CA PRO A 318 4.78 10.61 11.43
C PRO A 318 4.37 9.87 10.14
N SER A 319 4.63 8.57 10.07
CA SER A 319 4.00 7.65 9.11
C SER A 319 2.63 7.33 9.70
N PHE A 320 1.52 7.12 9.00
CA PHE A 320 1.36 6.74 7.62
C PHE A 320 1.21 5.22 7.48
N ARG A 321 0.07 4.60 7.88
CA ARG A 321 -0.05 3.12 7.90
C ARG A 321 0.16 2.45 6.54
N LEU A 322 -0.34 3.04 5.48
CA LEU A 322 -0.16 2.56 4.10
C LEU A 322 1.20 2.95 3.49
N GLU A 323 1.93 3.83 4.13
CA GLU A 323 3.13 4.38 3.54
C GLU A 323 4.21 3.34 3.23
N PRO A 324 4.42 2.29 4.05
CA PRO A 324 5.39 1.24 3.73
C PRO A 324 4.91 0.30 2.62
N LEU A 325 3.61 0.29 2.34
CA LEU A 325 3.03 -0.35 1.16
C LEU A 325 3.60 0.34 -0.08
N PHE A 326 3.47 1.67 -0.17
CA PHE A 326 3.86 2.47 -1.34
C PHE A 326 5.37 2.63 -1.55
N ARG A 327 6.16 2.63 -0.47
CA ARG A 327 7.59 2.98 -0.50
C ARG A 327 8.55 1.84 -0.83
N ARG A 328 8.16 0.85 -1.64
CA ARG A 328 9.04 -0.31 -1.91
C ARG A 328 10.44 0.17 -2.34
N LYS A 329 11.45 -0.14 -1.51
CA LYS A 329 12.86 0.04 -1.87
C LYS A 329 13.39 -1.18 -2.58
N ASN A 330 14.24 -0.97 -3.59
CA ASN A 330 14.86 -2.06 -4.34
C ASN A 330 15.49 -3.08 -3.38
N SER A 331 15.16 -4.34 -3.64
CA SER A 331 15.74 -5.52 -2.99
C SER A 331 16.82 -6.09 -3.87
#